data_AF-A0AAE0R4N9-F1
#
_entry.id   AF-A0AAE0R4N9-F1
#
_cell.length_a   1.000
_cell.length_b   1.000
_cell.length_c   1.000
_cell.angle_alpha   90.00
_cell.angle_beta   90.00
_cell.angle_gamma   90.00
#
_symmetry.space_group_name_H-M   'P 1'
#
loop_
_entity.id
_entity.type
_entity.pdbx_description
1 polymer ?
#
loop_
_entity_poly.entity_id
_entity_poly.type
_entity_poly.pdbx_seq_one_letter_code
_entity_poly.pdbx_strand_id
1 'polypeptide(L)'
;MSSARGLARGLQNLDMDRNSLGIPLGLQNVVGFIWKLADDTVQETIIRTFPNQKPWVDKTICDALRSCAAAYYVGLASGDMESYKAASYNIQKVVKKAKQCYGRKLESQL
;
A
#
# COMPACT_ATOMS: atom_id res chain seq x y z
N MET A 1 -10.21 27.85 -11.85
CA MET A 1 -8.94 28.43 -11.37
C MET A 1 -8.78 28.04 -9.91
N SER A 2 -7.69 27.34 -9.55
CA SER A 2 -7.12 27.16 -8.19
C SER A 2 -8.01 26.53 -7.10
N SER A 3 -7.53 25.77 -6.12
CA SER A 3 -6.19 25.30 -5.77
C SER A 3 -6.41 24.27 -4.65
N ALA A 4 -5.67 23.17 -4.70
CA ALA A 4 -5.51 22.25 -3.58
C ALA A 4 -5.10 23.01 -2.31
N ARG A 5 -5.63 22.60 -1.15
CA ARG A 5 -5.02 22.64 0.20
C ARG A 5 -6.13 22.56 1.25
N GLY A 6 -6.02 21.61 2.18
CA GLY A 6 -6.73 21.77 3.47
C GLY A 6 -7.21 20.53 4.20
N LEU A 7 -7.03 19.32 3.66
CA LEU A 7 -7.10 18.09 4.46
C LEU A 7 -5.71 17.64 4.94
N ALA A 8 -4.79 18.61 5.04
CA ALA A 8 -3.65 18.58 5.96
C ALA A 8 -4.06 19.03 7.38
N ARG A 9 -5.36 18.98 7.71
CA ARG A 9 -5.88 19.30 9.04
C ARG A 9 -5.71 18.16 10.07
N GLY A 10 -5.15 17.03 9.67
CA GLY A 10 -4.83 15.91 10.59
C GLY A 10 -3.45 15.98 11.24
N LEU A 11 -2.57 16.88 10.79
CA LEU A 11 -1.16 16.92 11.21
C LEU A 11 -0.70 18.30 11.72
N GLN A 12 -1.63 19.15 12.16
CA GLN A 12 -1.31 20.44 12.78
C GLN A 12 -1.63 20.51 14.28
N ASN A 13 -2.07 19.39 14.89
CA ASN A 13 -2.33 19.31 16.33
C ASN A 13 -1.29 18.45 17.08
N LEU A 14 -0.09 18.32 16.51
CA LEU A 14 1.08 17.83 17.24
C LEU A 14 2.19 18.88 17.18
N ASP A 15 1.85 20.15 17.37
CA ASP A 15 2.75 21.05 18.08
C ASP A 15 2.68 20.62 19.57
N MET A 16 3.24 19.44 19.85
CA MET A 16 3.44 18.97 21.21
C MET A 16 4.50 19.88 21.80
N ASP A 17 4.00 20.87 22.52
CA ASP A 17 4.70 21.78 23.39
C ASP A 17 5.96 21.11 23.96
N ARG A 18 7.13 21.52 23.47
CA ARG A 18 8.44 20.91 23.79
C ARG A 18 8.75 20.90 25.30
N ASN A 19 7.95 21.62 26.09
CA ASN A 19 8.11 21.81 27.52
C ASN A 19 7.04 21.10 28.38
N SER A 20 6.09 20.33 27.82
CA SER A 20 4.97 19.73 28.59
C SER A 20 4.99 18.20 28.70
N LEU A 21 6.14 17.56 28.52
CA LEU A 21 6.33 16.17 28.94
C LEU A 21 7.32 16.24 30.11
N GLY A 22 6.83 16.06 31.34
CA GLY A 22 7.61 16.04 32.59
C GLY A 22 8.63 14.91 32.65
N ILE A 23 9.52 14.89 31.67
CA ILE A 23 10.56 13.91 31.41
C ILE A 23 11.84 14.51 32.03
N PRO A 24 12.52 13.79 32.95
CA PRO A 24 13.78 14.26 33.50
C PRO A 24 14.76 14.64 32.38
N LEU A 25 15.47 15.76 32.54
CA LEU A 25 16.39 16.33 31.53
C LEU A 25 17.32 15.29 30.87
N GLY A 26 17.70 14.25 31.61
CA GLY A 26 18.49 13.12 31.10
C GLY A 26 17.78 12.26 30.05
N LEU A 27 16.47 11.99 30.18
CA LEU A 27 15.69 11.25 29.18
C LEU A 27 15.47 12.09 27.91
N GLN A 28 15.39 13.41 28.03
CA GLN A 28 15.26 14.29 26.87
C GLN A 28 16.51 14.24 25.98
N ASN A 29 17.69 14.13 26.60
CA ASN A 29 18.95 13.96 25.87
C ASN A 29 19.03 12.59 25.17
N VAL A 30 18.55 11.52 25.83
CA VAL A 30 18.49 10.17 25.24
C VAL A 30 17.53 10.12 24.05
N VAL A 31 16.34 10.70 24.15
CA VAL A 31 15.37 10.77 23.03
C VAL A 31 15.95 11.58 21.87
N GLY A 32 16.59 12.71 22.16
CA GLY A 32 17.27 13.52 21.14
C GLY A 32 18.38 12.74 20.43
N PHE A 33 19.17 11.96 21.18
CA PHE A 33 20.25 11.13 20.63
C PHE A 33 19.72 9.98 19.77
N ILE A 34 18.64 9.31 20.18
CA ILE A 34 17.99 8.25 19.39
C ILE A 34 17.45 8.82 18.08
N TRP A 35 16.82 10.00 18.10
CA TRP A 35 16.34 10.65 16.88
C TRP A 35 17.49 10.99 15.93
N LYS A 36 18.58 11.55 16.48
CA LYS A 36 19.82 11.84 15.74
C LYS A 36 20.40 10.60 15.09
N LEU A 37 20.49 9.49 15.82
CA LEU A 37 20.94 8.21 15.25
C LEU A 37 19.99 7.69 14.18
N ALA A 38 18.68 7.83 14.36
CA ALA A 38 17.70 7.41 13.35
C ALA A 38 17.87 8.23 12.06
N ASP A 39 17.94 9.56 12.14
CA ASP A 39 18.18 10.42 10.96
C ASP A 39 19.54 10.12 10.31
N ASP A 40 20.60 9.98 11.12
CA ASP A 40 21.96 9.75 10.61
C ASP A 40 22.14 8.33 10.01
N THR A 41 21.31 7.35 10.41
CA THR A 41 21.40 5.95 9.93
C THR A 41 20.39 5.60 8.84
N VAL A 42 19.28 6.32 8.73
CA VAL A 42 18.30 6.11 7.65
C VAL A 42 18.91 6.63 6.35
N GLN A 43 19.39 5.73 5.51
CA GLN A 43 19.70 6.07 4.13
C GLN A 43 18.41 6.52 3.43
N GLU A 44 18.29 7.81 3.15
CA GLU A 44 17.27 8.35 2.25
C GLU A 44 17.52 7.84 0.84
N THR A 45 16.98 6.66 0.54
CA THR A 45 16.97 6.11 -0.80
C THR A 45 15.77 6.68 -1.54
N ILE A 46 16.01 7.41 -2.62
CA ILE A 46 14.94 7.82 -3.53
C ILE A 46 14.48 6.58 -4.29
N ILE A 47 13.47 5.91 -3.73
CA ILE A 47 12.82 4.79 -4.40
C ILE A 47 12.01 5.36 -5.56
N ARG A 48 12.54 5.27 -6.79
CA ARG A 48 11.76 5.50 -8.01
C ARG A 48 10.80 4.33 -8.20
N THR A 49 9.64 4.39 -7.57
CA THR A 49 8.49 3.59 -7.98
C THR A 49 8.03 4.11 -9.33
N PHE A 50 8.52 3.49 -10.41
CA PHE A 50 7.79 3.53 -11.68
C PHE A 50 6.38 3.01 -11.40
N PRO A 51 5.32 3.65 -11.91
CA PRO A 51 3.99 3.06 -11.84
C PRO A 51 4.02 1.80 -12.72
N ASN A 52 4.44 0.68 -12.17
CA ASN A 52 4.10 -0.66 -12.66
C ASN A 52 2.62 -0.95 -12.39
N GLN A 53 1.77 0.09 -12.36
CA GLN A 53 0.33 -0.02 -12.46
C GLN A 53 0.07 -0.44 -13.90
N LYS A 54 0.06 -1.75 -14.13
CA LYS A 54 -0.26 -2.26 -15.45
C LYS A 54 -1.65 -1.71 -15.78
N PRO A 55 -1.83 -0.96 -16.88
CA PRO A 55 -3.08 -0.23 -17.14
C PRO A 55 -4.28 -1.15 -17.39
N TRP A 56 -4.03 -2.45 -17.55
CA TRP A 56 -5.06 -3.49 -17.60
C TRP A 56 -5.45 -4.05 -16.22
N VAL A 57 -4.80 -3.64 -15.12
CA VAL A 57 -5.25 -4.01 -13.76
C VAL A 57 -6.43 -3.13 -13.38
N ASP A 58 -7.62 -3.73 -13.29
CA ASP A 58 -8.84 -3.06 -12.83
C ASP A 58 -9.29 -3.58 -11.47
N LYS A 59 -10.38 -3.02 -10.95
CA LYS A 59 -10.98 -3.43 -9.67
C LYS A 59 -11.33 -4.92 -9.65
N THR A 60 -11.69 -5.52 -10.78
CA THR A 60 -12.07 -6.95 -10.83
C THR A 60 -10.88 -7.86 -10.56
N ILE A 61 -9.69 -7.49 -11.03
CA ILE A 61 -8.45 -8.21 -10.70
C ILE A 61 -8.12 -8.06 -9.21
N CYS A 62 -8.24 -6.85 -8.66
CA CYS A 62 -8.02 -6.61 -7.22
C CYS A 62 -9.00 -7.42 -6.36
N ASP A 63 -10.28 -7.47 -6.73
CA ASP A 63 -11.29 -8.22 -6.00
C ASP A 63 -11.04 -9.74 -6.10
N ALA A 64 -10.65 -10.25 -7.27
CA ALA A 64 -10.26 -11.66 -7.43
C ALA A 64 -9.04 -12.02 -6.58
N LEU A 65 -8.04 -11.12 -6.47
CA LEU A 65 -6.87 -11.30 -5.61
C LEU A 65 -7.25 -11.33 -4.12
N ARG A 66 -8.11 -10.41 -3.67
CA ARG A 66 -8.59 -10.40 -2.28
C ARG A 66 -9.37 -11.67 -1.94
N SER A 67 -10.27 -12.11 -2.83
CA SER A 67 -11.02 -13.35 -2.64
C SER A 67 -10.12 -14.58 -2.59
N CYS A 68 -9.07 -14.63 -3.41
CA CYS A 68 -8.10 -15.72 -3.37
C CYS A 68 -7.30 -15.74 -2.06
N ALA A 69 -6.85 -14.57 -1.58
CA ALA A 69 -6.17 -14.46 -0.29
C ALA A 69 -7.09 -14.91 0.87
N ALA A 70 -8.36 -14.49 0.86
CA ALA A 70 -9.34 -14.94 1.85
C ALA A 70 -9.56 -16.46 1.80
N ALA A 71 -9.73 -17.03 0.62
CA ALA A 71 -9.89 -18.48 0.43
C ALA A 71 -8.66 -19.27 0.88
N TYR A 72 -7.46 -18.72 0.72
CA TYR A 72 -6.22 -19.31 1.22
C TYR A 72 -6.22 -19.44 2.75
N TYR A 73 -6.56 -18.35 3.47
CA TYR A 73 -6.60 -18.38 4.93
C TYR A 73 -7.71 -19.31 5.47
N VAL A 74 -8.88 -19.32 4.83
CA VAL A 74 -9.97 -20.25 5.17
C VAL A 74 -9.55 -21.70 4.93
N GLY A 75 -8.87 -21.97 3.81
CA GLY A 75 -8.36 -23.31 3.50
C GLY A 75 -7.28 -23.78 4.47
N LEU A 76 -6.38 -22.89 4.90
CA LEU A 76 -5.41 -23.20 5.95
C LEU A 76 -6.08 -23.55 7.29
N ALA A 77 -7.14 -22.84 7.68
CA ALA A 77 -7.83 -23.08 8.93
C ALA A 77 -8.71 -24.34 8.91
N SER A 78 -9.31 -24.67 7.75
CA SER A 78 -10.23 -25.80 7.60
C SER A 78 -9.56 -27.09 7.10
N GLY A 79 -8.41 -26.99 6.46
CA GLY A 79 -7.73 -28.08 5.75
C GLY A 79 -8.27 -28.37 4.34
N ASP A 80 -9.34 -27.69 3.89
CA ASP A 80 -9.90 -27.83 2.54
C ASP A 80 -9.44 -26.70 1.61
N MET A 81 -8.74 -27.06 0.54
CA MET A 81 -8.11 -26.11 -0.38
C MET A 81 -8.85 -25.92 -1.71
N GLU A 82 -10.00 -26.56 -1.92
CA GLU A 82 -10.71 -26.50 -3.21
C GLU A 82 -11.18 -25.08 -3.55
N SER A 83 -11.65 -24.33 -2.54
CA SER A 83 -12.05 -22.92 -2.72
C SER A 83 -10.88 -22.04 -3.17
N TYR A 84 -9.69 -22.25 -2.62
CA TYR A 84 -8.49 -21.53 -3.03
C TYR A 84 -8.07 -21.88 -4.47
N LYS A 85 -8.13 -23.17 -4.83
CA LYS A 85 -7.82 -23.63 -6.18
C LYS A 85 -8.75 -22.97 -7.21
N ALA A 86 -10.06 -22.96 -6.94
CA ALA A 86 -11.05 -22.29 -7.77
C ALA A 86 -10.77 -20.77 -7.90
N ALA A 87 -10.47 -20.09 -6.78
CA ALA A 87 -10.14 -18.67 -6.79
C ALA A 87 -8.85 -18.36 -7.57
N SER A 88 -7.83 -19.23 -7.47
CA SER A 88 -6.57 -19.12 -8.21
C SER A 88 -6.78 -19.25 -9.72
N TYR A 89 -7.59 -20.22 -10.16
CA TYR A 89 -7.97 -20.33 -11.57
C TYR A 89 -8.75 -19.11 -12.06
N ASN A 90 -9.65 -18.58 -11.22
CA ASN A 90 -10.41 -17.38 -11.56
C ASN A 90 -9.51 -16.16 -11.80
N ILE A 91 -8.46 -15.95 -10.99
CA ILE A 91 -7.48 -14.89 -11.20
C ILE A 91 -6.88 -14.97 -12.61
N GLN A 92 -6.42 -16.16 -13.03
CA GLN A 92 -5.83 -16.35 -14.35
C GLN A 92 -6.81 -15.97 -15.48
N LYS A 93 -8.07 -16.36 -15.34
CA LYS A 93 -9.14 -16.05 -16.29
C LYS A 93 -9.41 -14.54 -16.37
N VAL A 94 -9.54 -13.87 -15.23
CA VAL A 94 -9.79 -12.43 -15.16
C VAL A 94 -8.61 -11.65 -15.74
N VAL A 95 -7.37 -11.99 -15.38
CA VAL A 95 -6.16 -11.34 -15.91
C VAL A 95 -6.04 -11.52 -17.42
N LYS A 96 -6.30 -12.73 -17.95
CA LYS A 96 -6.28 -12.99 -19.39
C LYS A 96 -7.30 -12.11 -20.12
N LYS A 97 -8.53 -12.03 -19.60
CA LYS A 97 -9.60 -11.21 -20.18
C LYS A 97 -9.23 -9.72 -20.14
N ALA A 98 -8.71 -9.22 -19.03
CA ALA A 98 -8.33 -7.81 -18.88
C ALA A 98 -7.23 -7.40 -19.87
N LYS A 99 -6.19 -8.24 -20.00
CA LYS A 99 -5.12 -8.03 -21.01
C LYS A 99 -5.69 -8.01 -22.43
N GLN A 100 -6.58 -8.93 -22.78
CA GLN A 100 -7.20 -8.98 -24.10
C GLN A 100 -8.06 -7.73 -24.38
N CYS A 101 -8.86 -7.29 -23.41
CA CYS A 101 -9.66 -6.07 -23.54
C CYS A 101 -8.78 -4.84 -23.75
N TYR A 102 -7.71 -4.73 -22.96
CA TYR A 102 -6.75 -3.64 -23.10
C TYR A 102 -6.02 -3.67 -24.46
N GLY A 103 -5.61 -4.85 -24.93
CA GLY A 103 -5.03 -5.02 -26.26
C GLY A 103 -5.97 -4.54 -27.36
N ARG A 104 -7.24 -5.00 -27.36
CA ARG A 104 -8.25 -4.52 -28.34
C ARG A 104 -8.46 -3.01 -28.30
N LYS A 105 -8.42 -2.39 -27.11
CA LYS A 105 -8.53 -0.94 -26.96
C LYS A 105 -7.38 -0.22 -27.66
N LEU A 106 -6.15 -0.73 -27.54
CA LEU A 106 -4.99 -0.16 -28.22
C LEU A 106 -5.09 -0.30 -29.74
N GLU A 107 -5.47 -1.48 -30.24
CA GLU A 107 -5.67 -1.70 -31.68
C GLU A 107 -6.77 -0.82 -32.28
N SER A 108 -7.80 -0.46 -31.50
CA SER A 108 -8.88 0.43 -31.96
C SER A 108 -8.46 1.91 -32.01
N GLN A 109 -7.30 2.25 -31.46
CA GLN A 109 -6.74 3.61 -31.45
C GLN A 109 -5.64 3.80 -32.50
N LEU A 110 -5.25 2.73 -33.20
CA LEU A 110 -4.38 2.75 -34.37
C LEU A 110 -5.19 3.11 -35.62
#